data_AF-A0A7W1AZI4-F1
#
_entry.id   AF-A0A7W1AZI4-F1
#
_cell.length_a   1.000
_cell.length_b   1.000
_cell.length_c   1.000
_cell.angle_alpha   90.00
_cell.angle_beta   90.00
_cell.angle_gamma   90.00
#
_symmetry.space_group_name_H-M   'P 1'
#
loop_
_entity.id
_entity.type
_entity.pdbx_description
1 polymer ?
#
loop_
_entity_poly.entity_id
_entity_poly.type
_entity_poly.pdbx_seq_one_letter_code
_entity_poly.pdbx_strand_id
1 'polypeptide(L)'
;VTALPAEVSVDAVGPDGEPDPHGVPVPVRVVGEAHLLAAADQHDAGQLDRLGRHLLAVIAPEIGEAAEAEALRRQEERDRERRELSWSQDRHGGMRFSGHLDPEGAQMLRAALDPLSAPHPVDGHRDERTAGRRRGDALVEVCRRTLEHGTCPPKAGNPRRSSSTSRCTR
;
A
#
# COMPACT_ATOMS: atom_id res chain seq x y z
N VAL A 1 27.80 -15.89 -19.00
CA VAL A 1 28.81 -15.56 -17.96
C VAL A 1 30.09 -15.19 -18.69
N THR A 2 30.12 -13.97 -19.23
CA THR A 2 31.32 -13.42 -19.85
C THR A 2 31.93 -12.55 -18.77
N ALA A 3 33.19 -12.85 -18.41
CA ALA A 3 33.89 -12.18 -17.33
C ALA A 3 33.89 -10.65 -17.54
N LEU A 4 33.33 -9.92 -16.58
CA LEU A 4 33.60 -8.50 -16.43
C LEU A 4 35.10 -8.34 -16.17
N PRO A 5 35.80 -7.42 -16.86
CA PRO A 5 37.18 -7.13 -16.49
C PRO A 5 37.18 -6.60 -15.06
N ALA A 6 37.91 -7.31 -14.19
CA ALA A 6 38.29 -6.82 -12.89
C ALA A 6 39.06 -5.50 -13.07
N GLU A 7 38.76 -4.55 -12.18
CA GLU A 7 39.39 -3.24 -12.01
C GLU A 7 38.94 -2.13 -12.97
N VAL A 8 37.68 -1.69 -12.83
CA VAL A 8 37.39 -0.26 -13.00
C VAL A 8 37.59 0.40 -11.64
N SER A 9 38.81 0.87 -11.38
CA SER A 9 39.09 1.80 -10.29
C SER A 9 38.54 3.16 -10.71
N VAL A 10 37.30 3.47 -10.31
CA VAL A 10 36.69 4.78 -10.51
C VAL A 10 36.86 5.58 -9.23
N ASP A 11 37.85 6.48 -9.23
CA ASP A 11 37.81 7.63 -8.35
C ASP A 11 36.48 8.36 -8.61
N ALA A 12 35.72 8.61 -7.54
CA ALA A 12 34.40 9.22 -7.56
C ALA A 12 34.44 10.74 -7.85
N VAL A 13 35.33 11.17 -8.74
CA VAL A 13 35.53 12.57 -9.09
C VAL A 13 35.24 12.70 -10.59
N GLY A 14 34.09 13.30 -10.92
CA GLY A 14 33.82 13.72 -12.29
C GLY A 14 34.88 14.73 -12.78
N PRO A 15 34.97 15.00 -14.10
CA PRO A 15 35.96 15.94 -14.65
C PRO A 15 35.89 17.35 -14.02
N ASP A 16 34.78 17.68 -13.36
CA ASP A 16 34.50 18.99 -12.75
C ASP A 16 34.47 18.98 -11.20
N GLY A 17 34.74 17.84 -10.53
CA GLY A 17 34.77 17.75 -9.06
C GLY A 17 33.40 17.78 -8.36
N GLU A 18 32.29 17.85 -9.12
CA GLU A 18 30.94 17.84 -8.59
C GLU A 18 30.42 16.40 -8.48
N PRO A 19 29.82 15.97 -7.34
CA PRO A 19 29.27 14.62 -7.20
C PRO A 19 28.14 14.41 -8.22
N ASP A 20 28.21 13.31 -8.97
CA ASP A 20 27.19 12.96 -9.98
C ASP A 20 25.80 12.92 -9.31
N PRO A 21 24.77 13.58 -9.88
CA PRO A 21 23.43 13.63 -9.29
C PRO A 21 22.76 12.25 -9.17
N HIS A 22 23.26 11.26 -9.89
CA HIS A 22 22.84 9.87 -9.85
C HIS A 22 23.81 8.97 -9.08
N GLY A 23 24.87 9.52 -8.48
CA GLY A 23 25.86 8.81 -7.65
C GLY A 23 26.69 7.72 -8.35
N VAL A 24 26.52 7.53 -9.66
CA VAL A 24 27.31 6.57 -10.47
C VAL A 24 28.33 7.33 -11.32
N PRO A 25 29.62 6.94 -11.32
CA PRO A 25 30.62 7.56 -12.19
C PRO A 25 30.24 7.52 -13.67
N VAL A 26 30.45 8.63 -14.40
CA VAL A 26 30.07 8.78 -15.82
C VAL A 26 30.58 7.65 -16.73
N PRO A 27 31.85 7.18 -16.65
CA PRO A 27 32.32 6.09 -17.50
C PRO A 27 31.53 4.79 -17.30
N VAL A 28 31.15 4.51 -16.06
CA VAL A 28 30.39 3.32 -15.68
C VAL A 28 28.95 3.42 -16.21
N ARG A 29 28.35 4.61 -16.16
CA ARG A 29 27.02 4.86 -16.73
C ARG A 29 26.99 4.64 -18.24
N VAL A 30 27.99 5.15 -18.97
CA VAL A 30 28.08 4.98 -20.43
C VAL A 30 28.17 3.50 -20.82
N VAL A 31 28.97 2.71 -20.09
CA VAL A 31 29.08 1.26 -20.33
C VAL A 31 27.76 0.56 -20.01
N GLY A 32 27.11 0.91 -18.89
CA GLY A 32 25.83 0.34 -18.50
C GLY A 32 24.70 0.66 -19.47
N GLU A 33 24.62 1.90 -19.93
CA GLU A 33 23.64 2.36 -20.93
C GLU A 33 23.85 1.63 -22.26
N ALA A 34 25.09 1.54 -22.76
CA ALA A 34 25.39 0.79 -23.97
C ALA A 34 24.99 -0.69 -23.84
N HIS A 35 25.18 -1.29 -22.67
CA HIS A 35 24.75 -2.67 -22.40
C HIS A 35 23.22 -2.82 -22.43
N LEU A 36 22.49 -1.89 -21.81
CA LEU A 36 21.02 -1.91 -21.80
C LEU A 36 20.44 -1.64 -23.20
N LEU A 37 21.04 -0.74 -23.97
CA LEU A 37 20.63 -0.46 -25.34
C LEU A 37 20.86 -1.67 -26.26
N ALA A 38 22.01 -2.34 -26.14
CA ALA A 38 22.26 -3.57 -26.90
C ALA A 38 21.31 -4.71 -26.49
N ALA A 39 20.91 -4.75 -25.22
CA ALA A 39 19.95 -5.71 -24.70
C ALA A 39 18.51 -5.45 -25.20
N ALA A 40 18.19 -4.21 -25.60
CA ALA A 40 16.83 -3.81 -25.98
C ALA A 40 16.32 -4.48 -27.26
N ASP A 41 17.22 -4.90 -28.15
CA ASP A 41 16.85 -5.66 -29.36
C ASP A 41 16.30 -7.06 -29.03
N GLN A 42 16.59 -7.59 -27.83
CA GLN A 42 16.27 -8.96 -27.43
C GLN A 42 15.30 -9.04 -26.25
N HIS A 43 14.96 -7.91 -25.64
CA HIS A 43 14.19 -7.86 -24.40
C HIS A 43 13.04 -6.86 -24.48
N ASP A 44 11.90 -7.24 -23.87
CA ASP A 44 10.80 -6.32 -23.67
C ASP A 44 11.11 -5.29 -22.56
N ALA A 45 10.27 -4.26 -22.45
CA ALA A 45 10.46 -3.18 -21.49
C ALA A 45 10.53 -3.66 -20.02
N GLY A 46 9.78 -4.71 -19.66
CA GLY A 46 9.79 -5.26 -18.30
C GLY A 46 11.05 -6.07 -18.01
N GLN A 47 11.57 -6.76 -19.03
CA GLN A 47 12.84 -7.48 -18.97
C GLN A 47 14.03 -6.51 -18.86
N LEU A 48 14.01 -5.41 -19.63
CA LEU A 48 15.02 -4.35 -19.55
C LEU A 48 15.02 -3.62 -18.20
N ASP A 49 13.84 -3.30 -17.65
CA ASP A 49 13.73 -2.73 -16.31
C ASP A 49 14.38 -3.64 -15.25
N ARG A 50 14.13 -4.95 -15.34
CA ARG A 50 14.72 -5.93 -14.43
C ARG A 50 16.23 -6.02 -14.57
N LEU A 51 16.75 -5.98 -15.80
CA LEU A 51 18.18 -5.97 -16.08
C LEU A 51 18.85 -4.69 -15.56
N GLY A 52 18.23 -3.52 -15.77
CA GLY A 52 18.73 -2.23 -15.28
C GLY A 52 18.80 -2.18 -13.75
N ARG A 53 17.76 -2.66 -13.06
CA ARG A 53 17.77 -2.78 -11.59
C ARG A 53 18.88 -3.71 -11.10
N HIS A 54 19.05 -4.85 -11.76
CA HIS A 54 20.13 -5.78 -11.40
C HIS A 54 21.52 -5.16 -11.64
N LEU A 55 21.70 -4.44 -12.74
CA LEU A 55 22.94 -3.73 -13.05
C LEU A 55 23.28 -2.71 -11.97
N LEU A 56 22.30 -1.91 -11.53
CA LEU A 56 22.47 -0.95 -10.43
C LEU A 56 22.79 -1.65 -9.11
N ALA A 57 22.10 -2.73 -8.76
CA ALA A 57 22.36 -3.48 -7.53
C ALA A 57 23.80 -4.03 -7.45
N VAL A 58 24.42 -4.31 -8.60
CA VAL A 58 25.79 -4.83 -8.68
C VAL A 58 26.84 -3.73 -8.74
N ILE A 59 26.58 -2.66 -9.50
CA ILE A 59 27.58 -1.64 -9.83
C ILE A 59 27.52 -0.44 -8.87
N ALA A 60 26.35 -0.14 -8.33
CA ALA A 60 26.09 0.99 -7.45
C ALA A 60 25.07 0.57 -6.37
N PRO A 61 25.49 -0.30 -5.43
CA PRO A 61 24.57 -0.95 -4.50
C PRO A 61 23.78 0.05 -3.67
N GLU A 62 24.38 1.15 -3.21
CA GLU A 62 23.72 2.19 -2.44
C GLU A 62 22.57 2.85 -3.21
N ILE A 63 22.68 2.90 -4.53
CA ILE A 63 21.73 3.54 -5.44
C ILE A 63 20.62 2.56 -5.81
N GLY A 64 20.99 1.30 -6.05
CA GLY A 64 20.04 0.21 -6.18
C GLY A 64 19.15 0.10 -4.93
N GLU A 65 19.76 0.08 -3.75
CA GLU A 65 19.06 0.03 -2.44
C GLU A 65 18.16 1.25 -2.23
N ALA A 66 18.65 2.47 -2.51
CA ALA A 66 17.85 3.68 -2.38
C ALA A 66 16.64 3.69 -3.33
N ALA A 67 16.82 3.23 -4.57
CA ALA A 67 15.75 3.11 -5.56
C ALA A 67 14.71 2.06 -5.17
N GLU A 68 15.15 0.93 -4.62
CA GLU A 68 14.27 -0.12 -4.09
C GLU A 68 13.47 0.37 -2.88
N ALA A 69 14.12 1.04 -1.93
CA ALA A 69 13.47 1.62 -0.76
C ALA A 69 12.43 2.68 -1.14
N GLU A 70 12.72 3.51 -2.14
CA GLU A 70 11.78 4.49 -2.68
C GLU A 70 10.62 3.82 -3.44
N ALA A 71 10.88 2.79 -4.23
CA ALA A 71 9.83 2.02 -4.90
C ALA A 71 8.87 1.36 -3.90
N LEU A 72 9.42 0.81 -2.80
CA LEU A 72 8.64 0.27 -1.69
C LEU A 72 7.79 1.37 -1.03
N ARG A 73 8.39 2.52 -0.68
CA ARG A 73 7.64 3.65 -0.09
C ARG A 73 6.48 4.09 -0.97
N ARG A 74 6.69 4.28 -2.27
CA ARG A 74 5.62 4.62 -3.22
C ARG A 74 4.55 3.54 -3.32
N GLN A 75 4.94 2.27 -3.23
CA GLN A 75 3.98 1.17 -3.25
C GLN A 75 3.12 1.20 -1.99
N GLU A 76 3.73 1.36 -0.81
CA GLU A 76 2.99 1.48 0.43
C GLU A 76 2.09 2.72 0.47
N GLU A 77 2.56 3.86 -0.06
CA GLU A 77 1.74 5.07 -0.20
C GLU A 77 0.53 4.81 -1.10
N ARG A 78 0.72 4.20 -2.28
CA ARG A 78 -0.39 3.80 -3.16
C ARG A 78 -1.37 2.85 -2.47
N ASP A 79 -0.87 1.90 -1.69
CA ASP A 79 -1.72 0.96 -0.96
C ASP A 79 -2.51 1.68 0.14
N ARG A 80 -1.88 2.61 0.86
CA ARG A 80 -2.53 3.47 1.86
C ARG A 80 -3.57 4.40 1.22
N GLU A 81 -3.28 5.01 0.08
CA GLU A 81 -4.19 5.89 -0.66
C GLU A 81 -5.42 5.15 -1.19
N ARG A 82 -5.26 3.87 -1.55
CA ARG A 82 -6.37 3.02 -1.99
C ARG A 82 -7.25 2.53 -0.84
N ARG A 83 -6.87 2.78 0.43
CA ARG A 83 -7.67 2.42 1.59
C ARG A 83 -8.87 3.35 1.68
N GLU A 84 -10.06 2.82 1.41
CA GLU A 84 -11.31 3.58 1.44
C GLU A 84 -12.45 2.78 2.07
N LEU A 85 -13.38 3.48 2.71
CA LEU A 85 -14.63 2.91 3.21
C LEU A 85 -15.77 3.89 2.93
N SER A 86 -16.76 3.43 2.19
CA SER A 86 -17.98 4.15 1.86
C SER A 86 -19.18 3.42 2.45
N TRP A 87 -20.23 4.15 2.80
CA TRP A 87 -21.48 3.57 3.24
C TRP A 87 -22.70 4.37 2.79
N SER A 88 -23.82 3.68 2.67
CA SER A 88 -25.14 4.25 2.38
C SER A 88 -26.17 3.67 3.35
N GLN A 89 -27.12 4.52 3.77
CA GLN A 89 -28.23 4.09 4.60
C GLN A 89 -29.33 3.49 3.72
N ASP A 90 -29.93 2.39 4.15
CA ASP A 90 -31.12 1.85 3.53
C ASP A 90 -32.39 2.53 4.08
N ARG A 91 -33.51 2.35 3.38
CA ARG A 91 -34.82 2.91 3.76
C ARG A 91 -35.40 2.31 5.06
N HIS A 92 -34.80 1.25 5.59
CA HIS A 92 -35.24 0.52 6.77
C HIS A 92 -34.33 0.79 7.98
N GLY A 93 -33.40 1.75 7.87
CA GLY A 93 -32.48 2.14 8.95
C GLY A 93 -31.22 1.26 9.07
N GLY A 94 -31.04 0.30 8.17
CA GLY A 94 -29.80 -0.44 8.02
C GLY A 94 -28.75 0.35 7.22
N MET A 95 -27.54 -0.19 7.16
CA MET A 95 -26.43 0.44 6.45
C MET A 95 -25.72 -0.59 5.57
N ARG A 96 -25.48 -0.22 4.31
CA ARG A 96 -24.59 -0.94 3.41
C ARG A 96 -23.25 -0.22 3.40
N PHE A 97 -22.16 -0.97 3.55
CA PHE A 97 -20.81 -0.44 3.41
C PHE A 97 -20.02 -1.20 2.35
N SER A 98 -19.10 -0.51 1.69
CA SER A 98 -18.18 -1.02 0.68
C SER A 98 -16.86 -0.28 0.75
N GLY A 99 -15.75 -0.94 0.46
CA GLY A 99 -14.46 -0.31 0.56
C GLY A 99 -13.32 -1.22 0.17
N HIS A 100 -12.11 -0.67 0.22
CA HIS A 100 -10.88 -1.39 -0.02
C HIS A 100 -9.93 -1.17 1.15
N LEU A 101 -9.23 -2.24 1.53
CA LEU A 101 -8.15 -2.19 2.52
C LEU A 101 -6.88 -2.70 1.82
N ASP A 102 -5.76 -2.06 2.12
CA ASP A 102 -4.44 -2.62 1.81
C ASP A 102 -4.20 -3.97 2.52
N PRO A 103 -3.16 -4.72 2.14
CA PRO A 103 -2.90 -6.04 2.71
C PRO A 103 -2.78 -6.05 4.24
N GLU A 104 -2.15 -5.02 4.84
CA GLU A 104 -2.00 -4.91 6.28
C GLU A 104 -3.37 -4.73 6.96
N GLY A 105 -4.15 -3.75 6.52
CA GLY A 105 -5.49 -3.47 7.04
C GLY A 105 -6.45 -4.65 6.84
N ALA A 106 -6.35 -5.35 5.71
CA ALA A 106 -7.14 -6.56 5.45
C ALA A 106 -6.80 -7.69 6.42
N GLN A 107 -5.52 -7.85 6.78
CA GLN A 107 -5.11 -8.84 7.78
C GLN A 107 -5.54 -8.46 9.19
N MET A 108 -5.44 -7.18 9.56
CA MET A 108 -5.97 -6.68 10.83
C MET A 108 -7.48 -6.94 10.96
N LEU A 109 -8.26 -6.65 9.90
CA LEU A 109 -9.69 -6.90 9.89
C LEU A 109 -10.00 -8.40 10.03
N ARG A 110 -9.30 -9.27 9.30
CA ARG A 110 -9.46 -10.73 9.41
C ARG A 110 -9.12 -11.22 10.80
N ALA A 111 -7.98 -10.79 11.36
CA ALA A 111 -7.57 -11.19 12.70
C ALA A 111 -8.61 -10.81 13.78
N ALA A 112 -9.31 -9.69 13.61
CA ALA A 112 -10.39 -9.27 14.51
C ALA A 112 -11.69 -10.05 14.29
N LEU A 113 -12.08 -10.31 13.03
CA LEU A 113 -13.38 -10.91 12.69
C LEU A 113 -13.38 -12.44 12.66
N ASP A 114 -12.29 -13.08 12.24
CA ASP A 114 -12.22 -14.53 12.06
C ASP A 114 -12.50 -15.30 13.36
N PRO A 115 -11.96 -14.92 14.54
CA PRO A 115 -12.28 -15.59 15.80
C PRO A 115 -13.77 -15.51 16.18
N LEU A 116 -14.44 -14.42 15.80
CA LEU A 116 -15.84 -14.15 16.15
C LEU A 116 -16.83 -14.67 15.10
N SER A 117 -16.37 -14.88 13.87
CA SER A 117 -17.19 -15.36 12.75
C SER A 117 -17.04 -16.87 12.50
N ALA A 118 -16.27 -17.56 13.35
CA ALA A 118 -16.16 -19.01 13.35
C ALA A 118 -17.55 -19.67 13.50
N PRO A 119 -17.83 -20.77 12.78
CA PRO A 119 -19.08 -21.51 12.95
C PRO A 119 -19.22 -22.01 14.39
N HIS A 120 -20.38 -21.77 15.00
CA HIS A 120 -20.70 -22.25 16.33
C HIS A 120 -21.82 -23.30 16.25
N PRO A 121 -21.48 -24.60 16.15
CA PRO A 121 -22.49 -25.65 16.22
C PRO A 121 -23.18 -25.64 17.59
N VAL A 122 -24.48 -25.94 17.62
CA VAL A 122 -25.29 -26.02 18.84
C VAL A 122 -25.92 -27.41 18.88
N ASP A 123 -25.75 -28.13 19.99
CA ASP A 123 -26.30 -29.49 20.18
C ASP A 123 -25.95 -30.48 19.06
N GLY A 124 -24.73 -30.37 18.51
CA GLY A 124 -24.26 -31.23 17.41
C GLY A 124 -24.81 -30.84 16.03
N HIS A 125 -25.69 -29.83 15.94
CA HIS A 125 -26.17 -29.29 14.69
C HIS A 125 -25.21 -28.24 14.12
N ARG A 126 -25.05 -28.27 12.79
CA ARG A 126 -24.25 -27.29 12.06
C ARG A 126 -24.81 -25.89 12.29
N ASP A 127 -23.93 -24.90 12.45
CA ASP A 127 -24.31 -23.49 12.48
C ASP A 127 -25.04 -23.11 11.17
N GLU A 128 -26.33 -22.79 11.28
CA GLU A 128 -27.21 -22.45 10.16
C GLU A 128 -26.95 -21.02 9.63
N ARG A 129 -26.23 -20.18 10.36
CA ARG A 129 -25.93 -18.82 9.91
C ARG A 129 -25.05 -18.89 8.66
N THR A 130 -25.36 -18.05 7.67
CA THR A 130 -24.48 -17.89 6.51
C THR A 130 -23.14 -17.27 6.94
N ALA A 131 -22.07 -17.52 6.19
CA ALA A 131 -20.77 -16.91 6.46
C ALA A 131 -20.84 -15.37 6.48
N GLY A 132 -21.68 -14.78 5.60
CA GLY A 132 -21.93 -13.34 5.59
C GLY A 132 -22.59 -12.85 6.87
N ARG A 133 -23.60 -13.58 7.39
CA ARG A 133 -24.26 -13.25 8.67
C ARG A 133 -23.27 -13.33 9.83
N ARG A 134 -22.45 -14.39 9.91
CA ARG A 134 -21.43 -14.52 10.97
C ARG A 134 -20.41 -13.38 10.97
N ARG A 135 -19.95 -12.95 9.79
CA ARG A 135 -19.05 -11.78 9.68
C ARG A 135 -19.73 -10.47 10.08
N GLY A 136 -21.00 -10.31 9.74
CA GLY A 136 -21.80 -9.17 10.19
C GLY A 136 -21.94 -9.11 11.71
N ASP A 137 -22.31 -10.24 12.33
CA ASP A 137 -22.42 -10.38 13.78
C ASP A 137 -21.05 -10.08 14.46
N ALA A 138 -19.96 -10.62 13.90
CA ALA A 138 -18.60 -10.38 14.38
C ALA A 138 -18.20 -8.89 14.31
N LEU A 139 -18.54 -8.18 13.23
CA LEU A 139 -18.25 -6.76 13.09
C LEU A 139 -18.98 -5.93 14.14
N VAL A 140 -20.26 -6.22 14.37
CA VAL A 140 -21.05 -5.55 15.41
C VAL A 140 -20.45 -5.80 16.79
N GLU A 141 -20.02 -7.03 17.06
CA GLU A 141 -19.39 -7.40 18.32
C GLU A 141 -18.05 -6.66 18.56
N VAL A 142 -17.20 -6.51 17.54
CA VAL A 142 -15.97 -5.71 17.64
C VAL A 142 -16.28 -4.25 17.94
N CYS A 143 -17.26 -3.66 17.26
CA CYS A 143 -17.70 -2.29 17.52
C CYS A 143 -18.25 -2.13 18.95
N ARG A 144 -19.06 -3.09 19.40
CA ARG A 144 -19.61 -3.12 20.76
C ARG A 144 -18.50 -3.12 21.81
N ARG A 145 -17.53 -4.03 21.70
CA ARG A 145 -16.37 -4.10 22.61
C ARG A 145 -15.58 -2.79 22.63
N THR A 146 -15.32 -2.21 21.45
CA THR A 146 -14.58 -0.95 21.35
C THR A 146 -15.31 0.21 22.07
N LEU A 147 -16.63 0.28 21.91
CA LEU A 147 -17.45 1.30 22.57
C LEU A 147 -17.54 1.09 24.09
N GLU A 148 -17.62 -0.15 24.56
CA GLU A 148 -17.67 -0.50 25.99
C GLU A 148 -16.36 -0.23 26.72
N HIS A 149 -15.22 -0.49 26.06
CA HIS A 149 -13.90 -0.28 26.65
C HIS A 149 -13.43 1.19 26.62
N GLY A 150 -14.25 2.13 26.14
CA GLY A 150 -13.97 3.56 26.24
C GLY A 150 -12.76 4.05 25.45
N THR A 151 -12.25 3.26 24.50
CA THR A 151 -11.13 3.64 23.62
C THR A 151 -11.56 4.57 22.49
N CYS A 152 -12.84 4.95 22.46
CA CYS A 152 -13.37 5.89 21.48
C CYS A 152 -12.84 7.30 21.77
N PRO A 153 -12.14 7.95 20.82
CA PRO A 153 -11.70 9.32 20.99
C PRO A 153 -12.92 10.25 21.23
N PRO A 154 -12.74 11.35 21.98
CA PRO A 154 -13.82 12.29 22.26
C PRO A 154 -14.44 12.77 20.94
N LYS A 155 -15.76 12.68 20.86
CA LYS A 155 -16.54 13.05 19.67
C LYS A 155 -16.17 14.48 19.25
N ALA A 156 -15.53 14.63 18.09
CA ALA A 156 -15.29 15.94 17.50
C ALA A 156 -16.64 16.66 17.33
N GLY A 157 -16.69 17.92 17.76
CA GLY A 157 -17.91 18.69 17.95
C GLY A 157 -18.85 18.68 16.74
N ASN A 158 -20.14 18.55 17.03
CA ASN A 158 -21.22 18.66 16.06
C ASN A 158 -21.14 20.01 15.31
N PRO A 159 -21.03 20.04 13.96
CA PRO A 159 -21.20 21.28 13.24
C PRO A 159 -22.66 21.72 13.42
N ARG A 160 -22.85 22.78 14.20
CA ARG A 160 -24.14 23.43 14.42
C ARG A 160 -24.84 23.59 13.07
N ARG A 161 -25.99 22.93 12.89
CA ARG A 161 -26.94 23.27 11.82
C ARG A 161 -27.34 24.73 12.02
N SER A 162 -26.85 25.64 11.19
CA SER A 162 -27.44 26.96 11.04
C SER A 162 -28.79 26.78 10.36
N SER A 163 -29.87 26.90 11.13
CA SER A 163 -31.21 27.10 10.60
C SER A 163 -31.28 28.53 10.06
N SER A 164 -31.13 28.71 8.74
CA SER A 164 -31.50 29.97 8.10
C SER A 164 -33.03 30.05 8.06
N THR A 165 -33.58 30.83 8.99
CA THR A 165 -34.96 31.31 8.92
C THR A 165 -35.03 32.32 7.78
N SER A 166 -35.44 31.89 6.58
CA SER A 166 -35.89 32.84 5.56
C SER A 166 -37.37 33.11 5.74
N ARG A 167 -37.62 34.34 6.18
CA ARG A 167 -38.90 34.97 6.47
C ARG A 167 -39.67 35.15 5.16
N CYS A 168 -40.79 34.46 5.00
CA CYS A 168 -41.72 34.72 3.91
C CYS A 168 -42.49 36.01 4.25
N THR A 169 -42.15 37.12 3.60
CA THR A 169 -42.96 38.35 3.63
C THR A 169 -43.78 38.43 2.36
N ARG A 170 -45.09 38.32 2.56
CA ARG A 170 -46.25 38.92 1.87
C ARG A 170 -46.30 38.99 0.35
#